data_AF-A0A0K0PSK4-F1
#
_entry.id   AF-A0A0K0PSK4-F1
#
_cell.length_a   1.000
_cell.length_b   1.000
_cell.length_c   1.000
_cell.angle_alpha   90.00
_cell.angle_beta   90.00
_cell.angle_gamma   90.00
#
_symmetry.space_group_name_H-M   'P 1'
#
loop_
_entity.id
_entity.type
_entity.pdbx_description
1 polymer ?
#
loop_
_entity_poly.entity_id
_entity_poly.type
_entity_poly.pdbx_seq_one_letter_code
_entity_poly.pdbx_strand_id
1 'polypeptide(L)'
;AGAMVLRLAKDLAENNKGSRILVVCSESNAIMFRGPNENHLDSLVGQALFADGAAAIIVGSDPEFSIEHPLFEIVSTTQNISQDTEMASKLH
;
A
#
# COMPACT_ATOMS: atom_id res chain seq x y z
N ALA A 1 0.91 2.19 -1.91
CA ALA A 1 0.16 2.39 -0.64
C ALA A 1 0.26 1.24 0.39
N GLY A 2 0.58 -0.01 -0.01
CA GLY A 2 0.35 -1.22 0.82
C GLY A 2 0.86 -1.22 2.28
N ALA A 3 2.15 -0.97 2.54
CA ALA A 3 2.68 -1.04 3.91
C ALA A 3 2.16 0.09 4.83
N MET A 4 1.91 1.28 4.27
CA MET A 4 1.41 2.42 5.04
C MET A 4 -0.02 2.16 5.55
N VAL A 5 -0.87 1.55 4.73
CA VAL A 5 -2.26 1.26 5.15
C VAL A 5 -2.31 0.19 6.23
N LEU A 6 -1.38 -0.76 6.26
CA LEU A 6 -1.26 -1.74 7.34
C LEU A 6 -0.91 -1.09 8.67
N ARG A 7 0.03 -0.13 8.67
CA ARG A 7 0.37 0.65 9.87
C ARG A 7 -0.84 1.41 10.41
N LEU A 8 -1.57 2.10 9.54
CA LEU A 8 -2.77 2.82 9.96
C LEU A 8 -3.85 1.87 10.48
N ALA A 9 -4.08 0.74 9.79
CA ALA A 9 -5.10 -0.23 10.19
C ALA A 9 -4.76 -0.90 11.52
N LYS A 10 -3.47 -1.14 11.81
CA LYS A 10 -3.01 -1.64 13.12
C LYS A 10 -3.44 -0.69 14.24
N ASP A 11 -3.10 0.59 14.14
CA ASP A 11 -3.42 1.58 15.16
C ASP A 11 -4.94 1.71 15.37
N LEU A 12 -5.71 1.71 14.28
CA LEU A 12 -7.17 1.77 14.34
C LEU A 12 -7.79 0.52 14.97
N ALA A 13 -7.32 -0.67 14.59
CA ALA A 13 -7.84 -1.93 15.10
C ALA A 13 -7.53 -2.12 16.59
N GLU A 14 -6.28 -1.87 17.00
CA GLU A 14 -5.81 -2.11 18.37
C GLU A 14 -6.39 -1.11 19.36
N ASN A 15 -6.58 0.15 18.94
CA ASN A 15 -7.03 1.20 19.84
C ASN A 15 -8.57 1.37 19.89
N ASN A 16 -9.31 0.60 19.08
CA ASN A 16 -10.78 0.66 19.05
C ASN A 16 -11.37 -0.75 19.21
N LYS A 17 -11.76 -1.10 20.43
CA LYS A 17 -12.29 -2.43 20.78
C LYS A 17 -13.45 -2.84 19.87
N GLY A 18 -13.36 -4.03 19.28
CA GLY A 18 -14.38 -4.60 18.40
C GLY A 18 -14.42 -4.00 16.99
N SER A 19 -13.51 -3.08 16.65
CA SER A 19 -13.44 -2.54 15.30
C SER A 19 -12.94 -3.58 14.29
N ARG A 20 -13.43 -3.46 13.05
CA ARG A 20 -12.98 -4.20 11.87
C ARG A 20 -12.78 -3.21 10.75
N ILE A 21 -11.53 -3.07 10.32
CA ILE A 21 -11.10 -2.07 9.35
C ILE A 21 -11.04 -2.73 7.98
N LEU A 22 -11.89 -2.26 7.06
CA LEU A 22 -11.75 -2.58 5.65
C LEU A 22 -10.69 -1.68 5.04
N VAL A 23 -9.60 -2.29 4.57
CA VAL A 23 -8.55 -1.62 3.83
C VAL A 23 -8.68 -2.00 2.37
N VAL A 24 -8.69 -1.01 1.48
CA VAL A 24 -8.66 -1.23 0.03
C VAL A 24 -7.52 -0.39 -0.57
N CYS A 25 -6.67 -1.03 -1.35
CA CYS A 25 -5.72 -0.35 -2.23
C CYS A 25 -6.16 -0.63 -3.67
N SER A 26 -6.39 0.43 -4.44
CA SER A 26 -6.69 0.35 -5.86
C SER A 26 -5.76 1.29 -6.59
N GLU A 27 -5.01 0.76 -7.54
CA GLU A 27 -4.06 1.50 -8.35
C GLU A 27 -4.48 1.34 -9.81
N SER A 28 -4.51 2.43 -10.58
CA SER A 28 -4.77 2.39 -12.02
C SER A 28 -3.71 3.21 -12.75
N ASN A 29 -3.14 2.62 -13.78
CA ASN A 29 -2.11 3.21 -14.61
C ASN A 29 -2.69 4.15 -15.67
N ALA A 30 -4.02 4.23 -15.80
CA ALA A 30 -4.69 5.09 -16.78
C ALA A 30 -4.26 6.57 -16.67
N ILE A 31 -3.94 7.02 -15.46
CA ILE A 31 -3.50 8.41 -15.20
C ILE A 31 -2.08 8.68 -15.71
N MET A 32 -1.23 7.65 -15.81
CA MET A 32 0.16 7.75 -16.24
C MET A 32 0.36 7.28 -17.69
N PHE A 33 -0.66 6.72 -18.32
CA PHE A 33 -0.57 6.18 -19.67
C PHE A 33 -0.26 7.30 -20.69
N ARG A 34 0.86 7.16 -21.39
CA ARG A 34 1.28 8.11 -22.43
C ARG A 34 2.12 7.43 -23.51
N GLY A 35 2.15 8.04 -24.69
CA GLY A 35 2.98 7.57 -25.80
C GLY A 35 4.49 7.64 -25.49
N PRO A 36 5.32 6.86 -26.20
CA PRO A 36 6.76 6.86 -26.02
C PRO A 36 7.40 8.20 -26.44
N ASN A 37 8.46 8.60 -25.73
CA ASN A 37 9.24 9.80 -26.04
C ASN A 37 10.73 9.55 -25.76
N GLU A 38 11.57 9.72 -26.79
CA GLU A 38 13.03 9.46 -26.70
C GLU A 38 13.75 10.36 -25.68
N ASN A 39 13.20 11.54 -25.37
CA ASN A 39 13.73 12.44 -24.37
C ASN A 39 13.31 12.07 -22.92
N HIS A 40 12.42 11.09 -22.75
CA HIS A 40 11.86 10.65 -21.47
C HIS A 40 11.89 9.12 -21.35
N LEU A 41 13.08 8.54 -21.39
CA LEU A 41 13.27 7.08 -21.31
C LEU A 41 12.83 6.49 -19.96
N ASP A 42 12.92 7.26 -18.88
CA ASP A 42 12.38 6.94 -17.56
C ASP A 42 10.87 6.66 -17.59
N SER A 43 10.13 7.41 -18.41
CA SER A 43 8.72 7.15 -18.64
C SER A 43 8.46 5.76 -19.20
N LEU A 44 9.32 5.26 -20.09
CA LEU A 44 9.13 3.96 -20.72
C LEU A 44 9.27 2.83 -19.71
N VAL A 45 10.17 3.01 -18.73
CA VAL A 45 10.30 2.09 -17.59
C VAL A 45 8.98 2.04 -16.81
N GLY A 46 8.36 3.19 -16.53
CA GLY A 46 7.05 3.25 -15.90
C GLY A 46 5.96 2.53 -16.71
N GLN A 47 5.88 2.76 -18.02
CA GLN A 47 4.90 2.09 -18.89
C GLN A 47 5.10 0.57 -18.95
N ALA A 48 6.33 0.08 -18.84
CA ALA A 48 6.63 -1.35 -18.89
C ALA A 48 6.38 -2.08 -17.56
N LEU A 49 6.49 -1.37 -16.43
CA LEU A 49 6.40 -1.98 -15.09
C LEU A 49 5.02 -1.87 -14.44
N PHE A 50 4.29 -0.77 -14.67
CA PHE A 50 3.06 -0.50 -13.95
C PHE A 50 1.83 -1.07 -14.66
N ALA A 51 0.90 -1.58 -13.85
CA ALA A 51 -0.35 -2.17 -14.27
C ALA A 51 -1.46 -1.83 -13.27
N ASP A 52 -2.69 -2.07 -13.69
CA ASP A 52 -3.87 -1.85 -12.87
C ASP A 52 -4.07 -3.03 -11.90
N GLY A 53 -4.55 -2.73 -10.69
CA GLY A 53 -4.83 -3.76 -9.70
C GLY A 53 -5.50 -3.22 -8.46
N ALA A 54 -6.24 -4.09 -7.77
CA ALA A 54 -6.83 -3.78 -6.48
C ALA A 54 -6.70 -4.95 -5.51
N ALA A 55 -6.58 -4.64 -4.22
CA ALA A 55 -6.55 -5.58 -3.13
C ALA A 55 -7.35 -5.05 -1.94
N ALA A 56 -8.01 -5.95 -1.21
CA ALA A 56 -8.75 -5.62 -0.01
C ALA A 56 -8.46 -6.62 1.11
N ILE A 57 -8.40 -6.12 2.34
CA ILE A 57 -8.22 -6.93 3.55
C ILE A 57 -9.10 -6.39 4.68
N ILE A 58 -9.47 -7.29 5.60
CA ILE A 58 -10.10 -6.93 6.88
C ILE A 58 -9.05 -7.06 7.96
N VAL A 59 -8.85 -5.99 8.74
CA VAL A 59 -7.92 -5.94 9.86
C VAL A 59 -8.71 -5.71 11.15
N GLY A 60 -8.39 -6.44 12.20
CA GLY A 60 -9.06 -6.33 13.49
C GLY A 60 -8.19 -6.90 14.61
N SER A 61 -8.50 -6.48 15.83
CA SER A 61 -7.91 -7.01 17.06
C SER A 61 -8.95 -7.87 17.81
N ASP A 62 -8.46 -8.76 18.66
CA ASP A 62 -9.27 -9.73 19.42
C ASP A 62 -10.19 -10.56 18.50
N PRO A 63 -9.64 -11.47 17.67
CA PRO A 63 -10.43 -12.24 16.73
C PRO A 63 -11.37 -13.22 17.45
N GLU A 64 -12.59 -13.35 16.93
CA GLU A 64 -13.55 -14.36 17.36
C GLU A 64 -13.30 -15.67 16.60
N PHE A 65 -12.49 -16.57 17.16
CA PHE A 65 -12.03 -17.79 16.49
C PHE A 65 -13.14 -18.79 16.06
N SER A 66 -14.38 -18.62 16.50
CA SER A 66 -15.51 -19.42 16.03
C SER A 66 -16.02 -19.00 14.64
N ILE A 67 -15.69 -17.77 14.21
CA ILE A 67 -16.20 -17.16 12.97
C ILE A 67 -15.05 -16.60 12.13
N GLU A 68 -14.06 -15.99 12.76
CA GLU A 68 -12.91 -15.35 12.11
C GLU A 68 -11.71 -16.29 12.03
N HIS A 69 -10.99 -16.20 10.91
CA HIS A 69 -9.83 -17.02 10.60
C HIS A 69 -8.64 -16.10 10.30
N PRO A 70 -7.87 -15.68 11.32
CA PRO A 70 -6.73 -14.80 11.12
C PRO A 70 -5.70 -15.44 10.18
N LEU A 71 -5.25 -14.68 9.18
CA LEU A 71 -4.24 -15.15 8.20
C LEU A 71 -2.82 -14.76 8.61
N PHE A 72 -2.65 -13.55 9.14
CA PHE A 72 -1.39 -12.96 9.58
C PHE A 72 -1.64 -12.02 10.76
N GLU A 73 -0.59 -11.76 11.54
CA GLU A 73 -0.61 -10.79 12.65
C GLU A 73 0.38 -9.65 12.36
N ILE A 74 -0.06 -8.40 12.56
CA ILE A 74 0.78 -7.22 12.37
C ILE A 74 1.45 -6.86 13.70
N VAL A 75 2.63 -7.40 13.96
CA VAL A 75 3.31 -7.22 15.25
C VAL A 75 3.87 -5.80 15.42
N SER A 76 4.53 -5.26 14.39
CA SER A 76 5.14 -3.93 14.43
C SER A 76 5.17 -3.28 13.05
N THR A 77 5.29 -1.96 13.03
CA THR A 77 5.36 -1.16 11.80
C THR A 77 6.28 0.04 11.99
N THR A 78 7.15 0.29 11.02
CA THR A 78 8.08 1.43 11.01
C THR A 78 8.16 2.01 9.61
N GLN A 79 8.38 3.32 9.50
CA GLN A 79 8.64 4.00 8.24
C GLN A 79 9.86 4.90 8.42
N ASN A 80 10.80 4.85 7.48
CA ASN A 80 11.99 5.71 7.47
C ASN A 80 12.34 6.11 6.03
N ILE A 81 13.07 7.20 5.88
CA ILE A 81 13.56 7.69 4.59
C ILE A 81 15.08 7.59 4.61
N SER A 82 15.66 6.94 3.59
CA SER A 82 17.11 6.86 3.45
C SER A 82 17.71 8.24 3.19
N GLN A 83 18.83 8.54 3.85
CA GLN A 83 19.57 9.78 3.63
C GLN A 83 20.06 9.86 2.18
N ASP A 84 20.21 11.08 1.68
CA ASP A 84 20.72 11.42 0.34
C ASP A 84 19.93 10.85 -0.86
N THR A 85 18.66 10.47 -0.65
CA THR A 85 17.79 9.92 -1.72
C THR A 85 16.77 10.91 -2.27
N GLU A 86 16.90 12.19 -1.94
CA GLU A 86 15.91 13.23 -2.28
C GLU A 86 15.69 13.37 -3.79
N MET A 87 16.78 13.27 -4.57
CA MET A 87 16.72 13.35 -6.04
C MET A 87 16.11 12.09 -6.67
N ALA A 88 16.31 10.91 -6.07
CA ALA A 88 15.72 9.66 -6.54
C ALA A 88 14.25 9.48 -6.12
N SER A 89 13.86 10.12 -5.02
CA SER A 89 12.50 10.07 -4.47
C SER A 89 11.54 11.04 -5.15
N LYS A 90 12.07 12.03 -5.90
CA LYS A 90 11.29 12.87 -6.80
C LYS A 90 11.13 12.15 -8.14
N LEU A 91 10.10 11.30 -8.23
CA LEU A 91 9.56 10.93 -9.54
C LEU A 91 9.09 12.23 -10.24
N HIS A 92 9.67 12.53 -11.41
CA HIS A 92 9.16 13.55 -12.33
C HIS A 92 8.14 12.91 -13.30
#